data_AF-A0A919XGQ9-F1
#
_entry.id   AF-A0A919XGQ9-F1
#
_cell.length_a   1.000
_cell.length_b   1.000
_cell.length_c   1.000
_cell.angle_alpha   90.00
_cell.angle_beta   90.00
_cell.angle_gamma   90.00
#
_symmetry.space_group_name_H-M   'P 1'
#
loop_
_entity.id
_entity.type
_entity.pdbx_description
1 polymer ?
#
loop_
_entity_poly.entity_id
_entity_poly.type
_entity_poly.pdbx_seq_one_letter_code
_entity_poly.pdbx_strand_id
1 'polypeptide(L)'
;MFLLALQQYPAASTQVAPEISPALQRFLDLQGTSPAYVTDQRLNIVAWNRIASMLYGGYETMSARERNSVWRTFTSPDVRELLREHWESHARHRLAQFRASSNTPAIHGGRT
;
A
#
# COMPACT_ATOMS: atom_id res chain seq x y z
N MET A 1 5.37 -34.48 8.35
CA MET A 1 6.23 -33.84 7.33
C MET A 1 5.47 -32.67 6.72
N PHE A 2 5.98 -31.44 6.84
CA PHE A 2 5.37 -30.25 6.22
C PHE A 2 6.07 -29.96 4.88
N LEU A 3 5.30 -29.97 3.78
CA LEU A 3 5.75 -29.57 2.45
C LEU A 3 5.63 -28.04 2.31
N LEU A 4 6.75 -27.33 2.50
CA LEU A 4 6.89 -25.89 2.26
C LEU A 4 7.08 -25.54 0.76
N ALA A 5 6.75 -26.46 -0.14
CA ALA A 5 7.22 -26.46 -1.52
C ALA A 5 6.10 -26.24 -2.53
N LEU A 6 5.34 -25.15 -2.41
CA LEU A 6 4.71 -24.51 -3.57
C LEU A 6 4.75 -23.00 -3.33
N GLN A 7 5.94 -22.42 -3.49
CA GLN A 7 6.08 -21.01 -3.87
C GLN A 7 5.42 -20.82 -5.25
N GLN A 8 4.09 -20.76 -5.26
CA GLN A 8 3.40 -20.07 -6.34
C GLN A 8 3.72 -18.60 -6.13
N TYR A 9 4.88 -18.15 -6.63
CA TYR A 9 5.06 -16.74 -6.86
C TYR A 9 3.87 -16.32 -7.73
N PRO A 10 3.00 -15.40 -7.27
CA PRO A 10 2.02 -14.82 -8.16
C PRO A 10 2.81 -14.33 -9.37
N ALA A 11 2.44 -14.81 -10.56
CA ALA A 11 3.09 -14.44 -11.81
C ALA A 11 3.35 -12.93 -11.77
N ALA A 12 4.58 -12.51 -12.12
CA ALA A 12 4.94 -11.11 -12.14
C ALA A 12 3.97 -10.38 -13.06
N SER A 13 2.90 -9.83 -12.47
CA SER A 13 1.95 -9.03 -13.20
C SER A 13 2.70 -7.75 -13.53
N THR A 14 2.84 -7.47 -14.82
CA THR A 14 3.17 -6.13 -15.30
C THR A 14 2.07 -5.23 -14.77
N GLN A 15 2.33 -4.62 -13.61
CA GLN A 15 1.33 -3.95 -12.82
C GLN A 15 1.06 -2.62 -13.52
N VAL A 16 0.02 -2.59 -14.36
CA VAL A 16 -0.51 -1.33 -14.89
C VAL A 16 -0.89 -0.52 -13.66
N ALA A 17 -0.24 0.62 -13.46
CA ALA A 17 -0.58 1.52 -12.37
C ALA A 17 -2.08 1.83 -12.51
N PRO A 18 -2.91 1.61 -11.48
CA PRO A 18 -4.33 1.86 -11.59
C PRO A 18 -4.53 3.32 -11.99
N GLU A 19 -5.26 3.54 -13.08
CA GLU A 19 -5.57 4.88 -13.55
C GLU A 19 -6.50 5.54 -12.53
N ILE A 20 -5.96 6.52 -11.80
CA ILE A 20 -6.70 7.22 -10.76
C ILE A 20 -7.66 8.18 -11.43
N SER A 21 -8.96 8.03 -11.13
CA SER A 21 -9.96 8.95 -11.68
C SER A 21 -9.68 10.39 -11.21
N PRO A 22 -9.86 11.40 -12.07
CA PRO A 22 -9.69 12.80 -11.66
C PRO A 22 -10.58 13.20 -10.48
N ALA A 23 -11.74 12.53 -10.33
CA ALA A 23 -12.63 12.74 -9.19
C ALA A 23 -12.02 12.26 -7.87
N LEU A 24 -11.34 11.11 -7.87
CA LEU A 24 -10.67 10.57 -6.69
C LEU A 24 -9.47 11.45 -6.28
N GLN A 25 -8.69 11.94 -7.25
CA GLN A 25 -7.60 12.86 -6.94
C GLN A 25 -8.14 14.17 -6.32
N ARG A 26 -9.19 14.76 -6.90
CA ARG A 26 -9.86 15.94 -6.31
C ARG A 26 -10.35 15.68 -4.89
N PHE A 27 -10.89 14.50 -4.61
CA PHE A 27 -11.31 14.14 -3.26
C PHE A 27 -10.14 14.14 -2.26
N LEU A 28 -8.97 13.64 -2.65
CA LEU A 28 -7.76 13.69 -1.81
C LEU A 28 -7.29 15.12 -1.56
N ASP A 29 -7.33 15.96 -2.59
CA ASP A 29 -6.92 17.36 -2.50
C ASP A 29 -7.88 18.20 -1.62
N LEU A 30 -9.16 17.82 -1.56
CA LEU A 30 -10.17 18.44 -0.71
C LEU A 30 -10.02 18.11 0.79
N GLN A 31 -9.11 17.22 1.19
CA GLN A 31 -8.85 16.92 2.62
C GLN A 31 -8.09 18.06 3.35
N GLY A 32 -7.82 19.17 2.66
CA GLY A 32 -7.21 20.37 3.24
C GLY A 32 -5.81 20.09 3.78
N THR A 33 -5.60 20.32 5.07
CA THR A 33 -4.33 20.08 5.76
C THR A 33 -4.16 18.65 6.27
N SER A 34 -5.09 17.74 5.96
CA SER A 34 -5.00 16.35 6.39
C SER A 34 -4.26 15.52 5.33
N PRO A 35 -3.19 14.78 5.69
CA PRO A 35 -2.50 13.91 4.76
C PRO A 35 -3.42 12.75 4.33
N ALA A 36 -3.60 12.58 3.01
CA ALA A 36 -4.47 11.54 2.45
C ALA A 36 -3.80 10.85 1.26
N TYR A 37 -4.02 9.54 1.15
CA TYR A 37 -3.52 8.71 0.05
C TYR A 37 -4.39 7.47 -0.16
N VAL A 38 -4.26 6.86 -1.34
CA VAL A 38 -4.99 5.65 -1.75
C VAL A 38 -3.99 4.52 -1.93
N THR A 39 -4.40 3.30 -1.55
CA THR A 39 -3.64 2.09 -1.82
C THR A 39 -4.38 1.13 -2.74
N ASP A 40 -3.63 0.36 -3.53
CA ASP A 40 -4.18 -0.82 -4.20
C ASP A 40 -4.38 -1.99 -3.22
N GLN A 41 -4.84 -3.13 -3.74
CA GLN A 41 -5.07 -4.35 -2.96
C GLN A 41 -3.80 -4.93 -2.31
N ARG A 42 -2.62 -4.61 -2.83
CA ARG A 42 -1.32 -5.06 -2.30
C ARG A 42 -0.71 -4.03 -1.35
N LEU A 43 -1.47 -3.00 -0.99
CA LEU A 43 -1.07 -1.88 -0.15
C LEU A 43 0.04 -1.01 -0.78
N ASN A 44 0.14 -0.98 -2.11
CA ASN A 44 0.96 -0.01 -2.82
C ASN A 44 0.23 1.33 -2.84
N ILE A 45 0.93 2.41 -2.53
CA ILE A 45 0.40 3.77 -2.56
C ILE A 45 0.36 4.25 -4.01
N VAL A 46 -0.85 4.52 -4.50
CA VAL A 46 -1.14 4.77 -5.93
C VAL A 46 -1.64 6.19 -6.21
N ALA A 47 -2.12 6.90 -5.19
CA ALA A 47 -2.52 8.31 -5.27
C ALA A 47 -2.30 8.97 -3.90
N TRP A 48 -2.06 10.29 -3.88
CA TRP A 48 -1.84 11.06 -2.66
C TRP A 48 -2.16 12.53 -2.87
N ASN A 49 -2.43 13.25 -1.79
CA ASN A 49 -2.44 14.71 -1.81
C ASN A 49 -1.05 15.28 -1.49
N ARG A 50 -0.90 16.59 -1.70
CA ARG A 50 0.35 17.32 -1.42
C ARG A 50 0.81 17.16 0.03
N ILE A 51 -0.12 17.21 0.99
CA ILE A 51 0.20 17.13 2.42
C ILE A 51 0.80 15.76 2.77
N ALA A 52 0.29 14.67 2.20
CA ALA A 52 0.86 13.35 2.40
C ALA A 52 2.30 13.25 1.88
N SER A 53 2.62 13.89 0.75
CA SER A 53 4.00 13.91 0.24
C SER A 53 4.96 14.71 1.14
N MET A 54 4.46 15.78 1.78
CA MET A 54 5.27 16.56 2.70
C MET A 54 5.57 15.79 4.00
N LEU A 55 4.61 14.99 4.48
CA LEU A 55 4.76 14.25 5.74
C LEU A 55 5.48 12.92 5.59
N TYR A 56 5.17 12.16 4.54
CA TYR A 56 5.66 10.79 4.36
C TYR A 56 6.81 10.67 3.36
N GLY A 57 7.30 11.81 2.86
CA GLY A 57 8.28 11.91 1.79
C GLY A 57 7.64 11.95 0.40
N GLY A 58 8.40 12.47 -0.57
CA GLY A 58 7.96 12.62 -1.95
C GLY A 58 7.66 11.28 -2.61
N TYR A 59 6.39 10.91 -2.69
CA TYR A 59 5.96 9.67 -3.34
C TYR A 59 6.31 9.61 -4.83
N GLU A 60 6.40 10.77 -5.49
CA GLU A 60 6.78 10.89 -6.91
C GLU A 60 8.19 10.35 -7.19
N THR A 61 9.12 10.48 -6.24
CA THR A 61 10.52 10.05 -6.41
C THR A 61 10.78 8.63 -5.90
N MET A 62 9.79 8.01 -5.27
CA MET A 62 9.92 6.69 -4.66
C MET A 62 9.72 5.57 -5.68
N SER A 63 10.57 4.54 -5.59
CA SER A 63 10.37 3.30 -6.32
C SER A 63 9.02 2.65 -5.94
N ALA A 64 8.53 1.75 -6.80
CA ALA A 64 7.29 1.01 -6.52
C ALA A 64 7.34 0.26 -5.18
N ARG A 65 8.52 -0.26 -4.80
CA ARG A 65 8.71 -0.96 -3.51
C ARG A 65 8.66 0.01 -2.33
N GLU A 66 9.32 1.16 -2.44
CA GLU A 66 9.27 2.19 -1.39
C GLU A 66 7.85 2.76 -1.23
N ARG A 67 7.03 2.73 -2.28
CA ARG A 67 5.59 3.06 -2.23
C ARG A 67 4.70 1.97 -1.63
N ASN A 68 5.23 0.78 -1.30
CA ASN A 68 4.46 -0.21 -0.57
C ASN A 68 4.40 0.14 0.93
N SER A 69 3.19 0.31 1.46
CA SER A 69 2.96 0.75 2.85
C SER A 69 3.48 -0.26 3.88
N VAL A 70 3.37 -1.56 3.59
CA VAL A 70 3.90 -2.62 4.47
C VAL A 70 5.43 -2.57 4.45
N TRP A 71 6.03 -2.57 3.26
CA TRP A 71 7.49 -2.47 3.10
C TRP A 71 8.03 -1.26 3.88
N ARG A 72 7.44 -0.08 3.67
CA ARG A 72 7.91 1.16 4.29
C ARG A 72 7.81 1.12 5.81
N THR A 73 6.73 0.55 6.36
CA THR A 73 6.55 0.43 7.81
C THR A 73 7.70 -0.31 8.50
N PHE A 74 8.30 -1.30 7.82
CA PHE A 74 9.37 -2.13 8.40
C PHE A 74 10.79 -1.77 7.94
N THR A 75 10.94 -0.97 6.89
CA THR A 75 12.25 -0.70 6.27
C THR A 75 12.67 0.75 6.28
N SER A 76 11.74 1.70 6.46
CA SER A 76 12.05 3.14 6.51
C SER A 76 12.32 3.58 7.95
N PRO A 77 13.55 4.03 8.27
CA PRO A 77 13.83 4.66 9.56
C PRO A 77 12.97 5.90 9.79
N ASP A 78 12.66 6.67 8.74
CA ASP A 78 11.85 7.89 8.84
C ASP A 78 10.42 7.58 9.27
N VAL A 79 9.80 6.52 8.74
CA VAL A 79 8.45 6.11 9.18
C VAL A 79 8.47 5.56 10.61
N ARG A 80 9.53 4.84 10.98
CA ARG A 80 9.74 4.37 12.36
C ARG A 80 9.84 5.55 13.33
N GLU A 81 10.58 6.59 12.94
CA GLU A 81 10.77 7.80 13.73
C GLU A 81 9.54 8.70 13.76
N LEU A 82 8.80 8.82 12.65
CA LEU A 82 7.56 9.58 12.58
C LEU A 82 6.49 9.02 13.53
N LEU A 83 6.36 7.70 13.60
CA LEU A 83 5.34 7.04 14.41
C LEU A 83 5.73 6.88 15.88
N ARG A 84 7.02 6.88 16.20
CA ARG A 84 7.57 6.69 17.57
C ARG A 84 6.83 5.57 18.33
N GLU A 85 6.15 5.93 19.43
CA GLU A 85 5.37 5.05 20.30
C GLU A 85 4.18 4.37 19.60
N HIS A 86 3.64 4.97 18.55
CA HIS A 86 2.52 4.42 17.78
C HIS A 86 2.95 3.44 16.68
N TRP A 87 4.25 3.21 16.50
CA TRP A 87 4.72 2.33 15.43
C TRP A 87 4.15 0.91 15.57
N GLU A 88 4.10 0.36 16.78
CA GLU A 88 3.71 -1.03 16.98
C GLU A 88 2.23 -1.29 16.68
N SER A 89 1.36 -0.36 17.06
CA SER A 89 -0.06 -0.43 16.72
C SER A 89 -0.27 -0.26 15.22
N HIS A 90 0.44 0.68 14.59
CA HIS A 90 0.41 0.87 13.14
C HIS A 90 0.90 -0.37 12.39
N ALA A 91 2.03 -0.97 12.79
CA ALA A 91 2.60 -2.16 12.16
C ALA A 91 1.64 -3.35 12.24
N ARG A 92 1.02 -3.58 13.41
CA ARG A 92 -0.02 -4.60 13.59
C ARG A 92 -1.21 -4.38 12.67
N HIS A 93 -1.68 -3.14 12.57
CA HIS A 93 -2.78 -2.78 11.69
C HIS A 93 -2.46 -3.05 10.21
N ARG A 94 -1.26 -2.65 9.74
CA ARG A 94 -0.81 -2.91 8.36
C ARG A 94 -0.68 -4.39 8.06
N LEU A 95 -0.14 -5.18 8.98
CA LEU A 95 -0.06 -6.63 8.81
C LEU A 95 -1.44 -7.28 8.76
N ALA A 96 -2.39 -6.82 9.56
CA ALA A 96 -3.77 -7.32 9.52
C ALA A 96 -4.43 -7.02 8.17
N GLN A 97 -4.30 -5.78 7.65
CA GLN A 97 -4.77 -5.41 6.31
C GLN A 97 -4.13 -6.27 5.22
N PHE A 98 -2.81 -6.44 5.29
CA PHE A 98 -2.06 -7.24 4.32
C PHE A 98 -2.55 -8.70 4.30
N ARG A 99 -2.66 -9.34 5.48
CA ARG A 99 -3.16 -10.71 5.61
C ARG A 99 -4.58 -10.86 5.06
N ALA A 100 -5.48 -9.92 5.36
CA ALA A 100 -6.83 -9.92 4.84
C ALA A 100 -6.87 -9.82 3.31
N SER A 101 -6.03 -8.95 2.72
CA SER A 101 -5.93 -8.80 1.27
C SER A 101 -5.34 -10.04 0.57
N SER A 102 -4.34 -10.69 1.19
CA SER A 102 -3.70 -11.88 0.64
C SER A 102 -4.55 -13.15 0.72
N ASN A 103 -5.56 -13.18 1.61
CA ASN A 103 -6.39 -14.35 1.86
C ASN A 103 -7.71 -14.33 1.07
N THR A 104 -7.92 -13.34 0.20
CA THR A 104 -9.10 -13.30 -0.68
C THR A 104 -8.81 -14.14 -1.93
N PRO A 105 -9.42 -15.32 -2.11
CA PRO A 105 -9.22 -16.11 -3.32
C PRO A 105 -9.72 -15.33 -4.53
N ALA A 106 -8.90 -15.27 -5.58
CA ALA A 106 -9.29 -14.73 -6.87
C ALA A 106 -10.45 -15.57 -7.42
N ILE A 107 -11.67 -15.05 -7.30
CA ILE A 107 -12.85 -15.60 -7.95
C ILE A 107 -12.61 -15.60 -9.47
N HIS A 108 -12.14 -16.73 -9.98
CA HIS A 108 -12.13 -16.98 -11.42
C HIS A 108 -13.58 -17.12 -11.85
N GLY A 109 -14.11 -16.07 -12.49
CA GLY A 109 -15.41 -16.08 -13.13
C GLY A 109 -15.42 -17.11 -14.26
N GLY A 110 -15.90 -18.32 -13.95
CA GLY A 110 -16.30 -19.30 -14.94
C GLY A 110 -17.55 -18.79 -15.64
N ARG A 111 -17.38 -18.37 -16.90
CA ARG A 111 -18.48 -18.25 -17.86
C ARG A 111 -18.57 -19.60 -18.59
N THR A 112 -19.67 -20.31 -18.36
CA THR A 112 -20.25 -21.27 -19.31
C THR A 112 -21.65 -20.78 -19.62
#